data_AF-A0A0R1K9V6-F1
#
_entry.id   AF-A0A0R1K9V6-F1
#
_cell.length_a   1.000
_cell.length_b   1.000
_cell.length_c   1.000
_cell.angle_alpha   90.00
_cell.angle_beta   90.00
_cell.angle_gamma   90.00
#
_symmetry.space_group_name_H-M   'P 1'
#
loop_
_entity.id
_entity.type
_entity.pdbx_description
1 polymer ?
#
loop_
_entity_poly.entity_id
_entity_poly.type
_entity_poly.pdbx_seq_one_letter_code
_entity_poly.pdbx_strand_id
1 'polypeptide(L)' 'MLKLNDKDYTWFLFVLTLIFAAAKVFGFITWNWLWVFSPMLIALGLFILCYGTAGIVMLVKKHKAKKELRRMCKHD' A
#
# COMPACT_ATOMS: atom_id res chain seq x y z
N MET A 1 14.85 10.76 -20.34
CA MET A 1 14.75 10.36 -18.92
C MET A 1 13.50 11.01 -18.34
N LEU A 2 12.34 10.38 -18.55
CA LEU A 2 11.05 10.92 -18.11
C LEU A 2 11.00 10.83 -16.59
N LYS A 3 11.11 11.98 -15.91
CA LYS A 3 10.72 12.13 -14.50
C LYS A 3 9.21 11.86 -14.44
N LEU A 4 8.84 10.62 -14.16
CA LEU A 4 7.50 10.33 -13.66
C LEU A 4 7.37 11.11 -12.35
N ASN A 5 6.52 12.12 -12.39
CA ASN A 5 6.27 13.01 -11.29
C ASN A 5 5.40 12.22 -10.29
N ASP A 6 5.94 11.90 -9.12
CA ASP A 6 5.27 11.08 -8.10
C ASP A 6 3.92 11.64 -7.59
N LYS A 7 3.53 12.82 -8.06
CA LYS A 7 2.28 13.51 -7.75
C LYS A 7 1.12 13.07 -8.66
N ASP A 8 1.39 12.38 -9.77
CA ASP A 8 0.39 12.15 -10.81
C ASP A 8 -0.59 11.00 -10.47
N TYR A 9 -0.25 10.13 -9.51
CA TYR A 9 -1.13 9.01 -9.14
C TYR A 9 -2.27 9.47 -8.22
N THR A 10 -2.04 10.56 -7.45
CA THR A 10 -2.98 11.05 -6.44
C THR A 10 -4.22 11.67 -7.07
N TRP A 11 -4.06 12.41 -8.17
CA TRP A 11 -5.20 13.02 -8.87
C TRP A 11 -6.08 11.95 -9.54
N PHE A 12 -5.45 10.90 -10.09
CA PHE A 12 -6.17 9.78 -10.69
C PHE A 12 -7.04 9.05 -9.66
N LEU A 13 -6.49 8.74 -8.47
CA LEU A 13 -7.26 8.12 -7.39
C LEU A 13 -8.41 9.02 -6.90
N PHE A 14 -8.20 10.32 -6.85
CA PHE A 14 -9.23 11.29 -6.46
C PHE A 14 -10.37 11.34 -7.47
N VAL A 15 -10.05 11.45 -8.76
CA VAL A 15 -11.05 11.46 -9.84
C VAL A 15 -11.80 10.13 -9.90
N LEU A 16 -11.11 9.00 -9.75
CA LEU A 16 -11.74 7.68 -9.72
C LEU A 16 -12.73 7.56 -8.54
N THR A 17 -12.33 8.02 -7.35
CA THR A 17 -13.21 8.05 -6.17
C THR A 17 -14.42 8.97 -6.40
N LEU A 18 -14.21 10.13 -7.02
CA LEU A 18 -15.27 11.09 -7.34
C LEU A 18 -16.29 10.49 -8.34
N ILE A 19 -15.82 9.76 -9.36
CA ILE A 19 -16.68 9.09 -10.34
C ILE A 19 -17.53 8.00 -9.67
N PHE A 20 -16.92 7.17 -8.82
CA PHE A 20 -17.66 6.14 -8.07
C PHE A 20 -18.68 6.77 -7.11
N ALA A 21 -18.32 7.86 -6.43
CA ALA A 21 -19.22 8.60 -5.56
C ALA A 21 -20.40 9.23 -6.32
N ALA A 22 -20.12 9.88 -7.45
CA ALA A 22 -21.15 10.43 -8.32
C ALA A 22 -22.09 9.33 -8.85
N ALA A 23 -21.55 8.23 -9.36
CA ALA A 23 -22.35 7.10 -9.85
C ALA A 23 -23.29 6.54 -8.76
N LYS A 24 -22.87 6.53 -7.49
CA LYS A 24 -23.73 6.15 -6.36
C LYS A 24 -24.85 7.16 -6.10
N VAL A 25 -24.53 8.46 -6.10
CA VAL A 25 -25.53 9.55 -5.90
C VAL A 25 -26.57 9.58 -7.02
N PHE A 26 -26.15 9.33 -8.26
CA PHE A 26 -27.06 9.23 -9.41
C PHE A 26 -27.86 7.90 -9.46
N GLY A 27 -27.66 6.99 -8.51
CA GLY A 27 -28.44 5.76 -8.40
C GLY A 27 -28.07 4.66 -9.41
N PHE A 28 -26.96 4.82 -10.15
CA PHE A 28 -26.48 3.78 -11.09
C PHE A 28 -26.01 2.50 -10.38
N ILE A 29 -25.68 2.59 -9.08
CA ILE A 29 -25.12 1.49 -8.30
C ILE A 29 -25.91 1.33 -6.99
N THR A 30 -26.46 0.15 -6.74
CA THR A 30 -27.20 -0.20 -5.50
C THR A 30 -26.30 -0.61 -4.33
N TRP A 31 -25.00 -0.83 -4.58
CA TRP A 31 -24.06 -1.37 -3.59
C TRP A 31 -23.86 -0.48 -2.36
N ASN A 32 -23.41 -1.09 -1.25
CA ASN A 32 -23.18 -0.37 -0.01
C ASN A 32 -22.08 0.71 -0.16
N TRP A 33 -22.15 1.79 0.63
CA TRP A 33 -21.19 2.91 0.57
C TRP A 33 -19.73 2.48 0.73
N LEU A 34 -19.48 1.39 1.46
CA LEU A 34 -18.16 0.77 1.58
C LEU A 34 -17.51 0.42 0.23
N TRP A 35 -18.32 0.00 -0.76
CA TRP A 35 -17.81 -0.33 -2.10
C TRP A 35 -17.53 0.88 -2.96
N VAL A 36 -18.14 2.03 -2.67
CA VAL A 36 -17.85 3.31 -3.34
C VAL A 36 -16.40 3.74 -3.04
N PHE A 37 -15.89 3.37 -1.86
CA PHE A 37 -14.49 3.58 -1.47
C PHE A 37 -13.55 2.45 -1.90
N SER A 38 -14.02 1.49 -2.72
CA SER A 38 -13.18 0.40 -3.24
C SER A 38 -11.88 0.89 -3.90
N PRO A 39 -11.86 1.96 -4.72
CA PRO A 39 -10.61 2.49 -5.28
C PRO A 39 -9.58 2.87 -4.21
N MET A 40 -10.04 3.48 -3.11
CA MET A 40 -9.19 3.91 -2.01
C MET A 40 -8.74 2.73 -1.14
N LEU A 41 -9.62 1.75 -0.90
CA LEU A 41 -9.31 0.50 -0.19
C LEU A 41 -8.29 -0.36 -0.94
N ILE A 42 -8.44 -0.47 -2.26
CA ILE A 42 -7.49 -1.20 -3.12
C ILE A 42 -6.12 -0.52 -3.08
N ALA A 43 -6.08 0.81 -3.23
CA ALA A 43 -4.84 1.57 -3.14
C ALA A 43 -4.15 1.39 -1.77
N LEU A 44 -4.92 1.48 -0.68
CA LEU A 44 -4.42 1.27 0.68
C LEU A 44 -3.90 -0.16 0.87
N GLY A 45 -4.64 -1.17 0.40
CA GLY A 45 -4.24 -2.57 0.47
C GLY A 45 -2.94 -2.86 -0.28
N LEU A 46 -2.79 -2.29 -1.48
CA LEU A 46 -1.55 -2.36 -2.26
C LEU A 46 -0.38 -1.70 -1.53
N PHE A 47 -0.61 -0.55 -0.91
CA PHE A 47 0.41 0.16 -0.14
C PHE A 47 0.88 -0.69 1.06
N ILE A 48 -0.06 -1.21 1.85
CA ILE A 48 0.25 -2.08 2.99
C ILE A 48 0.97 -3.35 2.52
N LEU A 49 0.57 -3.94 1.39
CA LEU A 49 1.22 -5.13 0.87
C LEU A 49 2.66 -4.85 0.44
N CYS A 50 2.90 -3.80 -0.34
CA CYS A 50 4.24 -3.43 -0.80
C CYS A 50 5.17 -3.05 0.36
N TYR A 51 4.74 -2.13 1.22
CA TYR A 51 5.56 -1.69 2.35
C TYR A 51 5.66 -2.74 3.45
N GLY A 52 4.60 -3.51 3.69
CA GLY A 52 4.56 -4.60 4.65
C GLY A 52 5.52 -5.72 4.24
N THR A 53 5.49 -6.16 2.98
CA THR A 53 6.43 -7.20 2.50
C THR A 53 7.87 -6.70 2.53
N ALA A 54 8.15 -5.48 2.08
CA ALA A 54 9.49 -4.89 2.17
C ALA A 54 9.97 -4.78 3.63
N GLY A 55 9.10 -4.35 4.54
CA GLY A 55 9.38 -4.26 5.97
C GLY A 55 9.70 -5.62 6.59
N ILE A 56 8.89 -6.64 6.29
CA ILE A 56 9.10 -8.02 6.76
C ILE A 56 10.46 -8.55 6.27
N VAL A 57 10.79 -8.37 4.99
CA VAL A 57 12.08 -8.83 4.43
C VAL A 57 13.26 -8.15 5.14
N MET A 58 13.17 -6.83 5.39
CA MET A 58 14.21 -6.08 6.11
C MET A 58 14.35 -6.55 7.56
N LEU A 59 13.23 -6.79 8.27
CA LEU A 59 13.25 -7.30 9.64
C LEU A 59 13.86 -8.70 9.72
N VAL A 60 13.52 -9.59 8.77
CA VAL A 60 14.10 -10.94 8.69
C VAL A 60 15.61 -10.86 8.45
N LYS A 61 16.07 -10.01 7.53
CA LYS A 61 17.52 -9.79 7.30
C LYS A 61 18.21 -9.25 8.55
N LYS A 62 17.62 -8.26 9.22
CA LYS A 62 18.16 -7.68 10.46
C LYS A 62 18.24 -8.72 11.58
N HIS A 63 17.22 -9.56 11.73
CA HIS A 63 17.20 -10.65 12.71
C HIS A 63 18.28 -11.70 12.41
N LYS A 64 18.45 -12.10 11.13
CA LYS A 64 19.54 -12.98 10.70
C LYS A 64 20.90 -12.41 11.09
N ALA A 65 21.19 -11.17 10.69
CA ALA A 65 22.47 -10.52 10.99
C ALA A 65 22.75 -10.44 12.50
N LYS A 66 21.74 -10.06 13.30
CA LYS A 66 21.83 -10.01 14.76
C LYS A 66 22.00 -11.39 15.42
N LYS A 67 21.54 -12.46 14.77
CA LYS A 67 21.72 -13.83 15.25
C LYS A 67 23.16 -14.32 15.00
N GLU A 68 23.74 -14.04 13.83
CA GLU A 68 25.13 -14.38 13.54
C GLU A 68 26.12 -13.64 14.45
N LEU A 69 25.91 -12.34 14.68
CA LEU A 69 26.72 -11.53 15.60
C LEU A 69 26.74 -12.09 17.02
N ARG A 70 25.59 -12.58 17.51
CA ARG A 70 25.49 -13.21 18.83
C ARG A 70 26.22 -14.56 18.92
N ARG A 71 26.45 -15.26 17.81
CA ARG A 71 27.24 -16.49 17.82
C ARG A 71 28.74 -16.21 17.91
N MET A 72 29.22 -15.13 17.29
CA MET A 72 30.64 -14.76 17.34
C MET A 72 31.08 -14.36 18.77
N CYS A 73 30.31 -13.54 19.47
CA CYS A 73 30.63 -13.14 20.86
C CYS A 73 30.52 -14.27 21.91
N LYS A 74 30.03 -15.47 21.56
CA LYS A 74 29.94 -16.58 22.53
C LYS A 74 31.13 -17.53 22.44
N HIS A 75 32.02 -17.32 21.47
CA HIS A 75 33.15 -18.19 21.17
C HIS A 75 34.52 -17.57 21.52
N ASP A 76 34.50 -16.32 21.99
CA ASP A 76 35.56 -15.61 22.72
C ASP A 76 35.25 -15.64 24.22
#